data_AF-A0A1H7ZTT2-F1
#
_entry.id   AF-A0A1H7ZTT2-F1
#
_cell.length_a   1.000
_cell.length_b   1.000
_cell.length_c   1.000
_cell.angle_alpha   90.00
_cell.angle_beta   90.00
_cell.angle_gamma   90.00
#
_symmetry.space_group_name_H-M   'P 1'
#
loop_
_entity.id
_entity.type
_entity.pdbx_description
1 polymer ?
#
loop_
_entity_poly.entity_id
_entity_poly.type
_entity_poly.pdbx_seq_one_letter_code
_entity_poly.pdbx_strand_id
1 'polypeptide(L)' 'MKNLKKLSKGQLKNIKGEGITLPEPEYCMYACGNVIICATCSKDFKCPEVDTM' A
#
# COMPACT_ATOMS: atom_id res chain seq x y z
N MET A 1 11.52 -1.62 -26.33
CA MET A 1 11.14 -2.52 -25.21
C MET A 1 12.42 -2.98 -24.51
N LYS A 2 12.59 -2.67 -23.22
CA LYS A 2 13.77 -3.15 -22.45
C LYS A 2 13.52 -4.60 -22.04
N ASN A 3 14.36 -5.53 -22.53
CA ASN A 3 14.33 -6.92 -22.09
C ASN A 3 14.74 -6.97 -20.61
N LEU A 4 13.76 -7.20 -19.73
CA LEU A 4 14.02 -7.35 -18.31
C LEU A 4 14.69 -8.71 -18.08
N LYS A 5 15.97 -8.69 -17.70
CA LYS A 5 16.73 -9.89 -17.33
C LYS A 5 16.02 -10.58 -16.16
N LYS A 6 15.66 -11.85 -16.36
CA LYS A 6 15.05 -12.69 -15.33
C LYS A 6 16.08 -12.95 -14.22
N LEU A 7 15.82 -12.43 -13.03
CA LEU A 7 16.71 -12.56 -11.88
C LEU A 7 16.66 -13.98 -11.31
N SER A 8 17.82 -14.53 -10.97
CA SER A 8 17.91 -15.88 -10.37
C SER A 8 17.48 -15.87 -8.89
N LYS A 9 17.11 -17.03 -8.33
CA LYS A 9 16.72 -17.16 -6.91
C LYS A 9 17.76 -16.59 -5.94
N GLY A 10 19.05 -16.71 -6.25
CA GLY A 10 20.13 -16.15 -5.43
C GLY A 10 20.17 -14.62 -5.51
N GLN A 11 19.86 -14.05 -6.67
CA GLN A 11 19.77 -12.60 -6.81
C GLN A 11 18.56 -12.05 -6.09
N LEU A 12 17.38 -12.68 -6.21
CA LEU A 12 16.15 -12.27 -5.49
C LEU A 12 16.37 -12.13 -3.97
N LYS A 13 17.14 -13.04 -3.36
CA LYS A 13 17.47 -13.00 -1.92
C LYS A 13 18.36 -11.82 -1.52
N ASN A 14 19.13 -11.30 -2.46
CA ASN A 14 20.06 -10.19 -2.26
C ASN A 14 19.53 -8.87 -2.82
N ILE A 15 18.31 -8.84 -3.39
CA ILE A 15 17.62 -7.58 -3.70
C ILE A 15 17.21 -6.99 -2.36
N LYS A 16 18.11 -6.21 -1.78
CA LYS A 16 17.72 -5.18 -0.84
C LYS A 16 17.13 -4.08 -1.69
N GLY A 17 15.85 -3.79 -1.50
CA GLY A 17 15.32 -2.53 -2.02
C GLY A 17 16.23 -1.43 -1.49
N GLU A 18 16.73 -0.57 -2.38
CA GLU A 18 17.19 0.75 -1.94
C GLU A 18 15.97 1.36 -1.25
N GLY A 19 15.94 1.21 0.06
CA GLY A 19 14.86 1.69 0.89
C GLY A 19 14.92 3.20 0.80
N ILE A 20 14.20 3.76 -0.18
CA ILE A 20 13.68 5.09 -0.03
C ILE A 20 12.92 5.04 1.29
N THR A 21 13.40 5.79 2.28
CA THR A 21 12.60 6.21 3.42
C THR A 21 11.49 7.08 2.85
N LEU A 22 10.51 6.43 2.21
CA LEU A 22 9.20 7.01 2.06
C LEU A 22 8.76 7.23 3.50
N PRO A 23 8.41 8.47 3.91
CA PRO A 23 7.83 8.68 5.22
C PRO A 23 6.71 7.64 5.34
N GLU A 24 6.83 6.74 6.31
CA GLU A 24 5.84 5.67 6.49
C GLU A 24 4.51 6.40 6.62
N PRO A 25 3.60 6.26 5.63
CA PRO A 25 2.36 7.00 5.70
C PRO A 25 1.65 6.50 6.95
N GLU A 26 1.29 7.43 7.84
CA GLU A 26 0.46 7.07 8.98
C GLU A 26 -0.83 6.49 8.43
N TYR A 27 -1.12 5.24 8.79
CA TYR A 27 -2.35 4.57 8.42
C TYR A 27 -3.35 4.70 9.57
N CYS A 28 -4.55 5.15 9.25
CA CYS A 28 -5.67 5.25 10.17
C CYS A 28 -6.70 4.17 9.85
N MET A 29 -7.34 3.64 10.89
CA MET A 29 -8.49 2.76 10.76
C MET A 29 -9.76 3.61 10.86
N TYR A 30 -10.51 3.68 9.77
CA TYR A 30 -11.77 4.41 9.71
C TYR A 30 -12.94 3.45 9.84
N ALA A 31 -13.85 3.76 10.77
CA ALA A 31 -15.10 3.03 10.92
C ALA A 31 -16.15 3.64 9.99
N CYS A 32 -16.55 2.88 8.97
CA CYS A 32 -17.56 3.23 7.99
C CYS A 32 -18.77 2.32 8.18
N GLY A 33 -19.65 2.70 9.11
CA GLY A 33 -20.75 1.84 9.56
C GLY A 33 -20.22 0.53 10.17
N ASN A 34 -20.48 -0.59 9.50
CA ASN A 34 -20.03 -1.92 9.94
C ASN A 34 -18.69 -2.37 9.30
N VAL A 35 -18.06 -1.52 8.48
CA VAL A 35 -16.81 -1.84 7.79
C VAL A 35 -15.66 -1.02 8.37
N ILE A 36 -14.51 -1.65 8.54
CA ILE A 36 -13.26 -0.99 8.91
C ILE A 36 -12.39 -0.82 7.66
N ILE A 37 -11.97 0.41 7.39
CA ILE A 37 -11.13 0.76 6.23
C ILE A 37 -9.78 1.24 6.74
N CYS A 38 -8.70 0.59 6.29
CA CYS A 38 -7.34 1.08 6.50
C CYS A 38 -6.93 1.98 5.34
N ALA A 39 -6.69 3.25 5.63
CA ALA A 39 -6.25 4.25 4.64
C ALA A 39 -5.23 5.20 5.27
N THR A 40 -4.54 6.00 4.44
CA THR A 40 -3.67 7.07 4.95
C THR A 40 -4.48 8.03 5.80
N CYS A 41 -3.96 8.38 6.98
CA CYS A 41 -4.55 9.36 7.87
C CYS A 41 -4.76 10.69 7.13
N SER A 42 -6.01 11.04 6.89
CA SER A 42 -6.45 12.28 6.28
C SER A 42 -7.64 12.86 7.04
N LYS A 43 -7.67 14.18 7.20
CA LYS A 43 -8.81 14.91 7.80
C LYS A 43 -10.02 14.95 6.86
N ASP A 44 -9.77 14.79 5.56
CA ASP A 44 -10.78 14.79 4.51
C ASP A 44 -11.19 13.36 4.11
N PHE A 45 -10.81 12.34 4.90
CA PHE A 45 -11.25 10.98 4.66
C PHE A 45 -12.77 10.92 4.75
N LYS A 46 -13.39 10.45 3.67
CA LYS A 46 -14.81 10.14 3.62
C LYS A 46 -14.95 8.65 3.39
N CYS A 47 -15.85 8.04 4.16
CA CYS A 47 -16.24 6.68 3.90
C CYS A 47 -16.71 6.57 2.45
N PRO A 48 -16.19 5.61 1.67
CA PRO A 48 -16.79 5.32 0.38
C PRO A 48 -18.24 4.95 0.65
N GLU A 49 -19.14 5.51 -0.13
CA GLU A 49 -20.50 5.00 -0.23
C GLU A 49 -20.36 3.59 -0.82
N VAL A 50 -20.23 2.61 0.06
CA VAL A 50 -20.37 1.22 -0.33
C VAL A 50 -21.82 1.09 -0.75
N ASP A 51 -22.06 1.17 -2.06
CA ASP A 51 -23.28 0.74 -2.70
C ASP A 51 -23.50 -0.71 -2.25
N THR A 52 -24.36 -0.88 -1.25
CA THR A 52 -24.84 -2.19 -0.83
C THR A 52 -25.72 -2.71 -1.96
N MET A 53 -25.10 -3.36 -2.94
CA MET A 53 -25.77 -4.26 -3.88
C MET A 53 -25.91 -5.65 -3.26
#